data_AF-A0A528FST5-F1
#
_entry.id   AF-A0A528FST5-F1
#
_cell.length_a   1.000
_cell.length_b   1.000
_cell.length_c   1.000
_cell.angle_alpha   90.00
_cell.angle_beta   90.00
_cell.angle_gamma   90.00
#
_symmetry.space_group_name_H-M   'P 1'
#
loop_
_entity.id
_entity.type
_entity.pdbx_description
1 polymer ?
#
loop_
_entity_poly.entity_id
_entity_poly.type
_entity_poly.pdbx_seq_one_letter_code
_entity_poly.pdbx_strand_id
1 'polypeptide(L)'
;MAHAYLALSLLVENNYGAASDAIKQRALEVAMTAVRLDPRESRCHTFLGQIHRFRDEYDLAITHLENGVALNPNDVVGIVHLSA
;
A
#
# COMPACT_ATOMS: atom_id res chain seq x y z
N MET A 1 8.70 -2.38 -10.36
CA MET A 1 7.42 -2.79 -10.98
C MET A 1 6.84 -4.11 -10.46
N ALA A 2 7.50 -5.28 -10.58
CA ALA A 2 6.90 -6.58 -10.24
C ALA A 2 6.53 -6.80 -8.75
N HIS A 3 7.26 -6.19 -7.81
CA HIS A 3 7.07 -6.43 -6.37
C HIS A 3 5.86 -5.68 -5.77
N ALA A 4 5.51 -4.50 -6.29
CA ALA A 4 4.39 -3.71 -5.78
C ALA A 4 3.04 -4.41 -6.01
N TYR A 5 2.87 -5.03 -7.19
CA TYR A 5 1.67 -5.81 -7.52
C TYR A 5 1.59 -7.13 -6.74
N LEU A 6 2.73 -7.70 -6.33
CA LEU A 6 2.77 -8.90 -5.49
C LEU A 6 2.25 -8.62 -4.07
N ALA A 7 2.57 -7.46 -3.49
CA ALA A 7 2.03 -7.06 -2.19
C ALA A 7 0.49 -6.90 -2.25
N LEU A 8 -0.02 -6.30 -3.33
CA LEU A 8 -1.45 -6.16 -3.55
C LEU A 8 -2.12 -7.52 -3.82
N SER A 9 -1.53 -8.40 -4.63
CA SER A 9 -2.12 -9.71 -4.96
C SER A 9 -2.32 -10.57 -3.71
N LEU A 10 -1.37 -10.52 -2.77
CA LEU A 10 -1.49 -11.21 -1.48
C LEU A 10 -2.71 -10.75 -0.66
N LEU A 11 -3.04 -9.46 -0.69
CA LEU A 11 -4.22 -8.93 0.02
C LEU A 11 -5.52 -9.17 -0.75
N VAL A 12 -5.51 -9.06 -2.08
CA VAL A 12 -6.69 -9.32 -2.92
C VAL A 12 -7.13 -10.77 -2.80
N GLU A 13 -6.19 -11.71 -2.83
CA GLU A 13 -6.47 -13.15 -2.68
C GLU A 13 -7.03 -13.51 -1.30
N ASN A 14 -6.80 -12.69 -0.29
CA ASN A 14 -7.18 -12.95 1.10
C ASN A 14 -8.24 -11.97 1.63
N ASN A 15 -9.05 -11.40 0.73
CA ASN A 15 -10.20 -10.54 1.07
C ASN A 15 -9.81 -9.30 1.89
N TYR A 16 -8.67 -8.68 1.55
CA TYR A 16 -8.16 -7.42 2.08
C TYR A 16 -8.07 -7.38 3.61
N GLY A 17 -8.98 -6.65 4.27
CA GLY A 17 -8.97 -6.47 5.73
C GLY A 17 -9.23 -7.74 6.53
N ALA A 18 -9.85 -8.76 5.92
CA ALA A 18 -10.11 -10.06 6.54
C ALA A 18 -8.94 -11.05 6.45
N ALA A 19 -7.83 -10.65 5.81
CA ALA A 19 -6.62 -11.45 5.76
C ALA A 19 -6.07 -11.71 7.17
N SER A 20 -5.44 -12.87 7.38
CA SER A 20 -4.77 -13.16 8.65
C SER A 20 -3.58 -12.22 8.89
N ASP A 21 -3.21 -12.02 10.15
CA ASP A 21 -2.07 -11.16 10.51
C ASP A 21 -0.77 -11.59 9.83
N ALA A 22 -0.57 -12.89 9.63
CA ALA A 22 0.58 -13.41 8.89
C ALA A 22 0.61 -12.94 7.43
N ILE A 23 -0.55 -12.89 6.77
CA ILE A 23 -0.67 -12.37 5.40
C ILE A 23 -0.48 -10.86 5.37
N LYS A 24 -1.08 -10.13 6.32
CA LYS A 24 -0.89 -8.67 6.44
C LYS A 24 0.58 -8.32 6.67
N GLN A 25 1.28 -9.08 7.52
CA GLN A 25 2.70 -8.91 7.79
C GLN A 25 3.56 -9.18 6.55
N ARG A 26 3.27 -10.26 5.83
CA ARG A 26 3.99 -10.57 4.58
C ARG A 26 3.75 -9.52 3.50
N ALA A 27 2.52 -9.03 3.37
CA ALA A 27 2.19 -7.96 2.44
C ALA A 27 2.98 -6.67 2.78
N LEU A 28 3.09 -6.33 4.07
CA LEU A 28 3.87 -5.19 4.56
C LEU A 28 5.35 -5.30 4.16
N GLU A 29 5.99 -6.44 4.40
CA GLU A 29 7.41 -6.67 4.06
C GLU A 29 7.69 -6.53 2.57
N VAL A 30 6.78 -7.06 1.74
CA VAL A 30 6.88 -6.96 0.27
C VAL A 30 6.69 -5.52 -0.18
N ALA A 31 5.71 -4.79 0.36
CA ALA A 31 5.46 -3.40 0.02
C ALA A 31 6.59 -2.46 0.47
N MET A 32 7.13 -2.64 1.69
CA MET A 32 8.31 -1.91 2.16
C MET A 32 9.52 -2.14 1.25
N THR A 33 9.72 -3.39 0.82
CA THR A 33 10.79 -3.71 -0.14
C THR A 33 10.54 -3.05 -1.49
N ALA A 34 9.29 -3.00 -1.97
CA ALA A 34 8.94 -2.31 -3.21
C ALA A 34 9.22 -0.81 -3.14
N VAL A 35 8.86 -0.14 -2.04
CA VAL A 35 9.18 1.29 -1.81
C VAL A 35 10.69 1.51 -1.73
N ARG A 36 11.44 0.62 -1.08
CA ARG A 36 12.91 0.72 -1.01
C ARG A 36 13.57 0.56 -2.38
N LEU A 37 13.05 -0.33 -3.23
CA LEU A 37 13.57 -0.55 -4.58
C LEU A 37 13.23 0.59 -5.54
N ASP A 38 12.05 1.17 -5.40
CA ASP A 38 11.57 2.28 -6.23
C ASP A 38 10.79 3.30 -5.40
N PRO A 39 11.49 4.23 -4.72
CA PRO A 39 10.84 5.19 -3.82
C PRO A 39 10.07 6.28 -4.55
N ARG A 40 10.18 6.38 -5.88
CA ARG A 40 9.49 7.39 -6.70
C ARG A 40 8.26 6.83 -7.43
N GLU A 41 8.00 5.54 -7.29
CA GLU A 41 6.81 4.92 -7.84
C GLU A 41 5.62 5.16 -6.90
N SER A 42 4.66 5.98 -7.35
CA SER A 42 3.41 6.30 -6.63
C SER A 42 2.70 5.05 -6.10
N ARG A 43 2.55 4.03 -6.93
CA ARG A 43 1.79 2.82 -6.57
C ARG A 43 2.40 2.06 -5.40
N CYS A 44 3.74 2.07 -5.25
CA CYS A 44 4.42 1.44 -4.12
C CYS A 44 3.98 2.09 -2.81
N HIS A 45 3.92 3.43 -2.77
CA HIS A 45 3.45 4.18 -1.62
C HIS A 45 1.95 4.00 -1.39
N THR A 46 1.14 4.03 -2.45
CA THR A 46 -0.30 3.77 -2.35
C THR A 46 -0.62 2.41 -1.74
N PHE A 47 0.07 1.34 -2.17
CA PHE A 47 -0.15 -0.01 -1.62
C PHE A 47 0.35 -0.15 -0.19
N LEU A 48 1.49 0.45 0.14
CA LEU A 48 1.99 0.46 1.52
C LEU A 48 1.00 1.17 2.46
N GLY A 49 0.44 2.30 2.01
CA GLY A 49 -0.59 3.01 2.76
C GLY A 49 -1.86 2.18 2.98
N GLN A 50 -2.33 1.45 1.96
CA GLN A 50 -3.47 0.53 2.10
C GLN A 50 -3.18 -0.61 3.09
N ILE A 51 -1.98 -1.17 3.07
CA ILE A 51 -1.59 -2.24 4.01
C ILE A 51 -1.64 -1.74 5.44
N HIS A 52 -1.06 -0.56 5.70
CA HIS A 52 -1.14 0.09 7.02
C HIS A 52 -2.60 0.34 7.43
N ARG A 53 -3.45 0.78 6.49
CA ARG A 53 -4.89 0.95 6.75
C ARG A 53 -5.57 -0.36 7.17
N PHE A 54 -5.30 -1.48 6.51
CA PHE A 54 -5.85 -2.80 6.88
C PHE A 54 -5.28 -3.37 8.18
N ARG A 55 -4.22 -2.74 8.72
CA ARG A 55 -3.61 -3.04 10.00
C ARG A 55 -3.96 -2.02 11.09
N ASP A 56 -4.90 -1.12 10.82
CA ASP A 56 -5.30 -0.02 11.72
C ASP A 56 -4.17 0.97 12.07
N GLU A 57 -3.12 1.01 11.25
CA GLU A 57 -1.95 1.90 11.38
C GLU A 57 -2.18 3.20 10.60
N TYR A 58 -3.24 3.94 10.96
CA TYR A 58 -3.78 5.05 10.16
C TYR A 58 -2.80 6.19 9.87
N ASP A 59 -1.96 6.59 10.84
CA ASP A 59 -0.98 7.67 10.64
C ASP A 59 0.05 7.32 9.55
N LEU A 60 0.51 6.07 9.55
CA LEU A 60 1.42 5.55 8.52
C LEU A 60 0.69 5.39 7.18
N ALA A 61 -0.57 4.98 7.22
CA ALA A 61 -1.41 4.88 6.03
C ALA A 61 -1.52 6.23 5.32
N ILE A 62 -1.88 7.29 6.04
CA ILE A 62 -2.01 8.65 5.51
C ILE A 62 -0.69 9.12 4.93
N THR A 63 0.42 8.99 5.68
CA THR A 63 1.75 9.41 5.24
C THR A 63 2.12 8.78 3.89
N HIS A 64 1.90 7.48 3.74
CA HIS A 64 2.22 6.78 2.49
C HIS A 64 1.25 7.11 1.36
N LEU A 65 -0.04 7.27 1.64
CA LEU A 65 -1.00 7.68 0.61
C LEU A 65 -0.73 9.11 0.10
N GLU A 66 -0.38 10.05 0.99
CA GLU A 66 0.02 11.41 0.63
C GLU A 66 1.26 11.41 -0.26
N ASN A 67 2.27 10.60 0.08
CA ASN A 67 3.47 10.44 -0.75
C ASN A 67 3.13 9.87 -2.14
N GLY A 68 2.23 8.89 -2.22
CA GLY A 68 1.75 8.36 -3.50
C GLY A 68 1.11 9.44 -4.36
N VAL A 69 0.15 10.19 -3.80
CA VAL A 69 -0.52 11.29 -4.50
C VAL A 69 0.45 12.41 -4.89
N ALA A 70 1.43 12.74 -4.04
CA ALA A 70 2.44 13.75 -4.37
C ALA A 70 3.34 13.31 -5.55
N LEU A 71 3.66 12.02 -5.65
CA LEU A 71 4.46 11.45 -6.74
C LEU A 71 3.67 11.34 -8.05
N ASN A 72 2.38 10.99 -7.97
CA ASN A 72 1.48 10.99 -9.12
C ASN A 72 0.10 11.51 -8.72
N PRO A 73 -0.16 12.82 -8.92
CA PRO A 73 -1.45 13.42 -8.61
C PRO A 73 -2.62 12.89 -9.45
N ASN A 74 -2.35 12.12 -10.51
CA ASN A 74 -3.37 11.47 -11.33
C ASN A 74 -3.63 10.01 -10.93
N ASP A 75 -2.95 9.49 -9.90
CA ASP A 75 -3.19 8.15 -9.38
C ASP A 75 -4.50 8.13 -8.57
N VAL A 76 -5.59 7.77 -9.27
CA VAL A 76 -6.95 7.68 -8.74
C VAL A 76 -7.02 6.77 -7.50
N VAL A 77 -6.15 5.76 -7.40
CA VAL A 77 -6.17 4.82 -6.27
C VAL A 77 -5.74 5.51 -4.97
N GLY A 78 -4.70 6.36 -5.01
CA GLY A 78 -4.26 7.11 -3.83
C GLY A 78 -5.32 8.11 -3.35
N ILE A 79 -5.95 8.81 -4.29
CA ILE A 79 -6.98 9.83 -4.01
C ILE A 79 -8.23 9.23 -3.36
N VAL A 80 -8.72 8.10 -3.89
CA VAL A 80 -9.91 7.42 -3.33
C VAL A 80 -9.67 6.96 -1.89
N HIS A 81 -8.46 6.50 -1.57
CA HIS A 81 -8.15 5.95 -0.25
C HIS A 81 -7.79 7.00 0.81
N LEU A 82 -7.43 8.22 0.42
CA LEU A 82 -7.29 9.36 1.35
C LEU A 82 -8.64 9.98 1.73
N SER A 83 -9.64 9.82 0.87
CA SER A 83 -10.94 10.49 1.01
C SER A 83 -11.99 9.65 1.75
N ALA A 84 -11.64 8.42 2.15
CA ALA A 84 -12.54 7.40 2.70
C ALA A 84 -12.08 6.92 4.07
#